data_AF-A0A7S2HHA0-F1
#
_entry.id   AF-A0A7S2HHA0-F1
#
_cell.length_a   1.000
_cell.length_b   1.000
_cell.length_c   1.000
_cell.angle_alpha   90.00
_cell.angle_beta   90.00
_cell.angle_gamma   90.00
#
_symmetry.space_group_name_H-M   'P 1'
#
loop_
_entity.id
_entity.type
_entity.pdbx_description
1 polymer ?
#
loop_
_entity_poly.entity_id
_entity_poly.type
_entity_poly.pdbx_seq_one_letter_code
_entity_poly.pdbx_strand_id
1 'polypeptide(L)'
;SAKAMRLLQNCDACTCHRPNSPDDMTLGGWFSGMLVRLVHEEGFHQAEPHNYHPEVLAASDPPVSFHRFAVRLPQSTPEEEKAAARHANWRAWVKGYFRPSPRDEL
;
A
#
# COMPACT_ATOMS: atom_id res chain seq x y z
N SER A 1 13.85 -3.11 4.55
CA SER A 1 15.32 -3.20 4.72
C SER A 1 15.80 -4.60 4.39
N ALA A 2 16.89 -4.76 3.63
CA ALA A 2 17.44 -6.07 3.28
C ALA A 2 17.87 -6.90 4.52
N LYS A 3 18.26 -6.25 5.62
CA LYS A 3 18.64 -6.92 6.87
C LYS A 3 17.46 -7.67 7.50
N ALA A 4 16.29 -7.03 7.58
CA ALA A 4 15.08 -7.64 8.14
C ALA A 4 14.64 -8.87 7.32
N MET A 5 14.74 -8.79 5.99
CA MET A 5 14.43 -9.93 5.11
C MET A 5 15.36 -11.12 5.33
N ARG A 6 16.66 -10.88 5.54
CA ARG A 6 17.62 -11.95 5.87
C ARG A 6 17.30 -12.63 7.19
N LEU A 7 16.84 -11.88 8.20
CA LEU A 7 16.40 -12.46 9.47
C LEU A 7 15.21 -13.38 9.25
N LEU A 8 14.21 -12.92 8.49
CA LEU A 8 13.03 -13.74 8.16
C LEU A 8 13.39 -15.01 7.37
N GLN A 9 14.28 -14.91 6.38
CA GLN A 9 14.73 -16.07 5.59
C GLN A 9 15.46 -17.13 6.42
N ASN A 10 16.14 -16.72 7.50
CA ASN A 10 16.89 -17.60 8.38
C ASN A 10 16.11 -17.98 9.65
N CYS A 11 14.81 -17.67 9.71
CA CYS A 11 13.97 -17.95 10.87
C CYS A 11 13.33 -19.34 10.74
N ASP A 12 13.95 -20.37 11.31
CA ASP A 12 13.43 -21.75 11.27
C ASP A 12 12.05 -21.90 11.92
N ALA A 13 11.73 -21.04 12.89
CA ALA A 13 10.43 -21.01 13.56
C ALA A 13 9.33 -20.29 12.73
N CYS A 14 9.71 -19.53 11.69
CA CYS A 14 8.79 -18.75 10.88
C CYS A 14 8.12 -19.63 9.81
N THR A 15 7.07 -20.35 10.22
CA THR A 15 6.38 -21.32 9.37
C THR A 15 4.93 -20.94 9.08
N CYS A 16 4.55 -20.97 7.79
CA CYS A 16 3.16 -20.72 7.38
C CYS A 16 2.25 -21.84 7.87
N HIS A 17 1.20 -21.50 8.62
CA HIS A 17 0.31 -22.51 9.21
C HIS A 17 -0.73 -23.05 8.23
N ARG A 18 -1.32 -22.19 7.37
CA ARG A 18 -2.34 -22.59 6.39
C ARG A 18 -2.20 -21.77 5.10
N PRO A 19 -2.55 -22.32 3.92
CA PRO A 19 -2.47 -21.58 2.66
C PRO A 19 -3.35 -20.31 2.61
N ASN A 20 -4.36 -20.22 3.47
CA ASN A 20 -5.28 -19.09 3.56
C ASN A 20 -5.11 -18.28 4.85
N SER A 21 -4.03 -18.51 5.60
CA SER A 21 -3.74 -17.62 6.72
C SER A 21 -3.39 -16.23 6.19
N PRO A 22 -3.78 -15.15 6.88
CA PRO A 22 -3.40 -13.80 6.53
C PRO A 22 -1.87 -13.63 6.69
N ASP A 23 -1.20 -13.43 5.56
CA ASP A 23 0.26 -13.37 5.49
C ASP A 23 0.83 -12.15 6.23
N ASP A 24 0.15 -11.02 6.17
CA ASP A 24 0.56 -9.75 6.78
C ASP A 24 0.60 -9.81 8.32
N MET A 25 -0.43 -10.40 8.94
CA MET A 25 -0.46 -10.61 10.39
C MET A 25 0.62 -11.60 10.84
N THR A 26 0.85 -12.64 10.02
CA THR A 26 1.89 -13.64 10.28
C THR A 26 3.29 -13.02 10.23
N LEU A 27 3.58 -12.24 9.18
CA LEU A 27 4.82 -11.48 9.03
C LEU A 27 5.03 -10.50 10.18
N GLY A 28 3.98 -9.79 10.61
CA GLY A 28 4.04 -8.88 11.75
C GLY A 28 4.44 -9.58 13.05
N GLY A 29 3.89 -10.77 13.31
CA GLY A 29 4.24 -11.60 14.45
C GLY A 29 5.71 -12.05 14.41
N TRP A 30 6.19 -12.53 13.28
CA TRP A 30 7.58 -12.95 13.11
C TRP A 30 8.58 -11.80 13.30
N PHE A 31 8.32 -10.64 12.68
CA PHE A 31 9.18 -9.47 12.87
C PHE A 31 9.20 -8.99 14.31
N SER A 32 8.05 -9.01 14.99
CA SER A 32 7.96 -8.69 16.42
C SER A 32 8.80 -9.64 17.27
N GLY A 33 8.71 -10.96 17.01
CA GLY A 33 9.51 -11.98 17.71
C GLY A 33 11.02 -11.85 17.47
N MET A 34 11.43 -11.35 16.30
CA MET A 34 12.84 -11.05 15.98
C MET A 34 13.29 -9.64 16.41
N LEU A 35 12.47 -8.91 17.16
CA LEU A 35 12.74 -7.52 17.59
C LEU A 35 12.99 -6.55 16.42
N VAL A 36 12.41 -6.84 15.26
CA VAL A 36 12.40 -5.92 14.13
C VAL A 36 11.28 -4.90 14.35
N ARG A 37 11.65 -3.63 14.51
CA ARG A 37 10.67 -2.54 14.69
C ARG A 37 9.82 -2.37 13.43
N LEU A 38 8.52 -2.54 13.61
CA LEU A 38 7.52 -2.11 12.64
C LEU A 38 7.25 -0.62 12.86
N VAL A 39 7.32 0.16 11.78
CA VAL A 39 7.07 1.61 11.81
C VAL A 39 5.77 1.86 11.08
N HIS A 40 4.83 2.51 11.76
CA HIS A 40 3.63 3.03 11.13
C HIS A 40 4.00 4.26 10.30
N GLU A 41 3.42 4.36 9.11
CA GLU A 41 3.65 5.44 8.16
C GLU A 41 2.29 5.85 7.59
N GLU A 42 1.90 7.11 7.78
CA GLU A 42 0.54 7.60 7.52
C GLU A 42 0.17 7.61 6.03
N GLY A 43 1.17 7.71 5.15
CA GLY A 43 0.97 7.66 3.70
C GLY A 43 0.58 6.29 3.13
N PHE A 44 0.50 5.22 3.94
CA PHE A 44 0.00 3.91 3.51
C PHE A 44 -1.48 3.74 3.86
N HIS A 45 -2.33 3.80 2.84
CA HIS A 45 -3.78 3.77 2.99
C HIS A 45 -4.38 2.40 2.66
N GLN A 46 -5.37 1.96 3.46
CA GLN A 46 -6.04 0.67 3.30
C GLN A 46 -7.23 0.72 2.33
N ALA A 47 -7.84 1.88 2.12
CA ALA A 47 -8.99 2.06 1.24
C ALA A 47 -8.59 2.73 -0.08
N GLU A 48 -9.55 2.94 -0.99
CA GLU A 48 -9.35 3.73 -2.21
C GLU A 48 -9.28 5.24 -1.88
N PRO A 49 -8.59 6.06 -2.69
CA PRO A 49 -8.45 7.50 -2.42
C PRO A 49 -9.78 8.22 -2.18
N HIS A 50 -10.82 7.90 -2.97
CA HIS A 50 -12.14 8.55 -2.88
C HIS A 50 -12.93 8.18 -1.60
N ASN A 51 -12.46 7.20 -0.83
CA ASN A 51 -13.06 6.84 0.46
C ASN A 51 -12.52 7.70 1.61
N TYR A 52 -11.51 8.53 1.36
CA TYR A 52 -10.98 9.48 2.33
C TYR A 52 -11.54 10.88 2.07
N HIS A 53 -11.82 11.62 3.14
CA HIS A 53 -12.16 13.03 3.01
C HIS A 53 -10.96 13.81 2.45
N PRO A 54 -11.13 14.75 1.50
CA PRO A 54 -10.00 15.45 0.89
C PRO A 54 -9.07 16.12 1.90
N GLU A 55 -9.62 16.68 2.98
CA GLU A 55 -8.83 17.31 4.04
C GLU A 55 -7.99 16.32 4.85
N VAL A 56 -8.42 15.06 4.98
CA VAL A 56 -7.63 14.02 5.65
C VAL A 56 -6.38 13.71 4.85
N LEU A 57 -6.53 13.59 3.52
CA LEU A 57 -5.38 13.36 2.64
C LEU A 57 -4.46 14.59 2.60
N ALA A 58 -5.03 15.79 2.59
CA ALA A 58 -4.26 17.04 2.55
C ALA A 58 -3.48 17.32 3.85
N ALA A 59 -4.00 16.85 4.99
CA ALA A 59 -3.39 17.04 6.31
C ALA A 59 -2.39 15.92 6.70
N SER A 60 -2.42 14.78 6.02
CA SER A 60 -1.49 13.67 6.25
C SER A 60 -0.19 13.82 5.43
N ASP A 61 0.79 12.96 5.72
CA ASP A 61 1.93 12.78 4.83
C ASP A 61 1.48 12.47 3.39
N PRO A 62 2.27 12.86 2.36
CA PRO A 62 1.96 12.56 0.98
C PRO A 62 1.67 11.06 0.78
N PRO A 63 0.54 10.69 0.15
CA PRO A 63 0.18 9.29 -0.02
C PRO A 63 1.26 8.49 -0.74
N VAL A 64 1.78 7.46 -0.07
CA VAL A 64 2.77 6.51 -0.60
C VAL A 64 2.08 5.43 -1.41
N SER A 65 1.00 4.85 -0.89
CA SER A 65 0.19 3.87 -1.62
C SER A 65 -1.24 3.73 -1.06
N PHE A 66 -2.14 3.23 -1.90
CA PHE A 66 -3.48 2.79 -1.51
C PHE A 66 -3.61 1.29 -1.82
N HIS A 67 -4.10 0.50 -0.87
CA HIS A 67 -4.27 -0.95 -1.03
C HIS A 67 -5.23 -1.30 -2.18
N ARG A 68 -6.22 -0.43 -2.45
CA ARG A 68 -7.05 -0.54 -3.65
C ARG A 68 -7.05 0.78 -4.42
N PHE A 69 -6.91 0.68 -5.74
CA PHE A 69 -7.25 1.75 -6.67
C PHE A 69 -8.51 1.36 -7.43
N ALA A 70 -9.43 2.29 -7.59
CA ALA A 70 -10.80 2.10 -8.09
C ALA A 70 -10.87 1.70 -9.58
N VAL A 71 -10.29 0.55 -9.93
CA VAL A 71 -10.35 -0.02 -11.27
C VAL A 71 -11.24 -1.25 -11.20
N ARG A 72 -12.53 -1.05 -11.53
CA ARG A 72 -13.52 -2.11 -11.59
C ARG A 72 -13.61 -2.63 -13.02
N LEU A 73 -12.88 -3.70 -13.29
CA LEU A 73 -12.93 -4.43 -14.57
C LEU A 73 -13.63 -5.79 -14.35
N PRO A 74 -14.26 -6.36 -15.39
CA PRO A 74 -14.78 -7.72 -15.32
C PRO A 74 -13.75 -8.71 -14.78
N GLN A 75 -14.20 -9.72 -14.03
CA GLN A 75 -13.28 -10.72 -13.48
C GLN A 75 -12.51 -11.47 -14.58
N SER A 76 -13.12 -11.64 -15.75
CA SER A 76 -12.54 -12.26 -16.95
C SER A 76 -11.46 -11.42 -17.62
N THR A 77 -11.28 -10.15 -17.25
CA THR A 77 -10.22 -9.32 -17.82
C THR A 77 -8.84 -9.89 -17.44
N PRO A 78 -7.88 -10.01 -18.38
CA PRO A 78 -6.53 -10.47 -18.09
C PRO A 78 -5.85 -9.62 -17.00
N GLU A 79 -5.04 -10.26 -16.14
CA GLU A 79 -4.39 -9.56 -15.03
C GLU A 79 -3.41 -8.47 -15.50
N GLU A 80 -2.75 -8.66 -16.64
CA GLU A 80 -1.88 -7.65 -17.24
C GLU A 80 -2.64 -6.37 -17.62
N GLU A 81 -3.85 -6.52 -18.17
CA GLU A 81 -4.73 -5.40 -18.51
C GLU A 81 -5.24 -4.71 -17.24
N LYS A 82 -5.66 -5.48 -16.23
CA LYS A 82 -6.04 -4.92 -14.92
C LYS A 82 -4.88 -4.16 -14.28
N ALA A 83 -3.66 -4.70 -14.36
CA ALA A 83 -2.46 -4.05 -13.84
C ALA A 83 -2.15 -2.74 -14.58
N ALA A 84 -2.21 -2.74 -15.91
CA ALA A 84 -2.02 -1.54 -16.72
C ALA A 84 -3.06 -0.46 -16.38
N ALA A 85 -4.32 -0.85 -16.23
CA ALA A 85 -5.41 0.06 -15.84
C ALA A 85 -5.22 0.64 -14.43
N ARG A 86 -4.81 -0.18 -13.44
CA ARG A 86 -4.45 0.30 -12.09
C ARG A 86 -3.30 1.31 -12.14
N HIS A 87 -2.27 1.03 -12.93
CA HIS A 87 -1.12 1.92 -13.07
C HIS A 87 -1.47 3.24 -13.75
N ALA A 88 -2.26 3.20 -14.82
CA ALA A 88 -2.73 4.41 -15.51
C ALA A 88 -3.61 5.28 -14.60
N ASN A 89 -4.54 4.65 -13.86
CA ASN A 89 -5.40 5.34 -12.89
C ASN A 89 -4.58 6.00 -11.76
N TRP A 90 -3.59 5.30 -11.21
CA TRP A 90 -2.67 5.86 -10.22
C TRP A 90 -1.95 7.11 -10.73
N ARG A 91 -1.36 7.05 -11.94
CA ARG A 91 -0.63 8.20 -12.51
C ARG A 91 -1.55 9.40 -12.74
N ALA A 92 -2.78 9.17 -13.17
CA ALA A 92 -3.76 10.24 -13.37
C ALA A 92 -4.14 10.89 -12.03
N TRP A 93 -4.37 10.08 -10.98
CA TRP A 93 -4.67 10.57 -9.65
C TRP A 93 -3.52 11.39 -9.05
N VAL A 94 -2.27 10.87 -9.10
CA VAL A 94 -1.07 11.59 -8.62
C VAL A 94 -0.93 12.96 -9.30
N LYS A 95 -1.12 13.01 -10.63
CA LYS A 95 -1.05 14.26 -11.38
C LYS A 95 -2.12 15.27 -10.96
N GLY A 96 -3.31 14.81 -10.61
CA GLY A 96 -4.39 15.66 -10.10
C GLY A 96 -4.14 16.12 -8.67
N TYR A 97 -3.66 15.23 -7.81
CA TYR A 97 -3.45 15.46 -6.38
C TYR A 97 -2.33 16.46 -6.11
N PHE A 98 -1.17 16.28 -6.75
CA PHE A 98 -0.02 17.19 -6.59
C PHE A 98 -0.06 18.39 -7.54
N ARG A 99 -1.23 18.70 -8.13
CA ARG A 99 -1.37 19.91 -8.94
C ARG A 99 -1.34 21.12 -7.99
N PRO A 100 -0.46 22.12 -8.20
CA PRO A 100 -0.44 23.31 -7.38
C PRO A 100 -1.82 24.00 -7.39
N SER A 101 -2.22 24.55 -6.24
CA SER A 101 -3.46 25.32 -6.15
C SER A 101 -3.31 26.59 -6.99
N PRO A 102 -4.37 27.08 -7.66
CA PRO A 102 -4.35 28.39 -8.32
C PRO A 102 -3.97 29.55 -7.39
N ARG A 103 -4.06 29.35 -6.07
CA ARG A 103 -3.65 30.34 -5.06
C ARG A 103 -2.14 30.36 -4.79
N ASP A 104 -1.41 29.32 -5.20
CA ASP A 104 0.03 29.19 -5.01
C ASP A 104 0.84 29.82 -6.17
N GLU A 105 0.16 30.35 -7.19
CA GLU A 105 0.75 30.97 -8.39
C GLU A 105 0.69 32.52 -8.38
N LEU A 106 0.32 33.14 -7.26
CA LEU A 106 0.24 34.60 -7.07
C LEU A 106 1.40 35.17 -6.24
#